data_AF-A0A2V8XEK8-F1
#
_entry.id   AF-A0A2V8XEK8-F1
#
_cell.length_a   1.000
_cell.length_b   1.000
_cell.length_c   1.000
_cell.angle_alpha   90.00
_cell.angle_beta   90.00
_cell.angle_gamma   90.00
#
_symmetry.space_group_name_H-M   'P 1'
#
loop_
_entity.id
_entity.type
_entity.pdbx_description
1 polymer ?
#
loop_
_entity_poly.entity_id
_entity_poly.type
_entity_poly.pdbx_seq_one_letter_code
_entity_poly.pdbx_strand_id
1 'polypeptide(L)'
;MGARRLLALGGIGLILVGMLVGDIFAVFVLHQNAAKVGASLSAAAHAAAAGDAKTVLASLQSVGNFLENRGTKVDTHVHMIAFGYLALLLAILQPWVAFSDSAKKKLAWIFLFGAWLLPLSVFLIHYVGLAYSPLAAIGWASILADFGGALVIAATLGCLLGIAKRTQQAADRASVRDGLWEDRSVAGRILLAGGLALVLLGFLHGAYYAAIDLYKHEALDYSVLSEMSAGAAAKDVAAVDSALAKYGQLGGEKAVNIAAHAHAIEFGLLAILLAFFQPYVSLRDSWKRRWAWVLLFGSLLLPVFVLLELKLGLLAGGIADVAGLLVIIALLAMWIGILRYTGEIDAGGRLAEGANG
;
A
#
# COMPACT_ATOMS: atom_id res chain seq x y z
N MET A 1 25.04 -10.63 -5.96
CA MET A 1 23.57 -10.53 -5.85
C MET A 1 22.99 -10.29 -7.23
N GLY A 2 22.12 -11.19 -7.70
CA GLY A 2 21.44 -11.06 -9.00
C GLY A 2 20.26 -10.08 -8.97
N ALA A 3 19.75 -9.70 -10.15
CA ALA A 3 18.64 -8.75 -10.29
C ALA A 3 17.38 -9.18 -9.53
N ARG A 4 17.06 -10.48 -9.56
CA ARG A 4 15.94 -11.07 -8.82
C ARG A 4 16.04 -10.84 -7.32
N ARG A 5 17.18 -11.19 -6.71
CA ARG A 5 17.37 -11.03 -5.27
C ARG A 5 17.41 -9.56 -4.85
N LEU A 6 17.95 -8.70 -5.71
CA LEU A 6 17.93 -7.25 -5.53
C LEU A 6 16.49 -6.71 -5.48
N LEU A 7 15.66 -7.08 -6.45
CA LEU A 7 14.24 -6.70 -6.50
C LEU A 7 13.45 -7.30 -5.32
N ALA A 8 13.71 -8.54 -4.93
CA ALA A 8 13.05 -9.16 -3.77
C ALA A 8 13.36 -8.41 -2.46
N LEU A 9 14.64 -8.11 -2.21
CA LEU A 9 15.07 -7.36 -1.02
C LEU A 9 14.56 -5.92 -1.04
N GLY A 10 14.66 -5.24 -2.18
CA GLY A 10 14.17 -3.87 -2.35
C GLY A 10 12.66 -3.78 -2.23
N GLY A 11 11.93 -4.76 -2.81
CA GLY A 11 10.49 -4.84 -2.77
C GLY A 11 9.95 -5.07 -1.35
N ILE A 12 10.46 -6.07 -0.63
CA ILE A 12 10.10 -6.28 0.77
C ILE A 12 10.51 -5.07 1.63
N GLY A 13 11.66 -4.45 1.36
CA GLY A 13 12.10 -3.24 2.06
C GLY A 13 11.13 -2.06 1.88
N LEU A 14 10.65 -1.84 0.65
CA LEU A 14 9.62 -0.85 0.35
C LEU A 14 8.30 -1.15 1.08
N ILE A 15 7.86 -2.42 1.10
CA ILE A 15 6.65 -2.81 1.84
C ILE A 15 6.82 -2.56 3.34
N LEU A 16 7.97 -2.93 3.92
CA LEU A 16 8.27 -2.72 5.34
C LEU A 16 8.22 -1.23 5.71
N VAL A 17 8.90 -0.38 4.93
CA VAL A 17 8.90 1.06 5.21
C VAL A 17 7.54 1.68 4.92
N GLY A 18 6.85 1.25 3.87
CA GLY A 18 5.47 1.64 3.59
C GLY A 18 4.56 1.33 4.77
N MET A 19 4.56 0.09 5.27
CA MET A 19 3.78 -0.31 6.45
C MET A 19 4.13 0.51 7.70
N LEU A 20 5.42 0.74 7.99
CA LEU A 20 5.83 1.60 9.11
C LEU A 20 5.33 3.03 8.98
N VAL A 21 5.42 3.62 7.78
CA VAL A 21 4.84 4.95 7.49
C VAL A 21 3.33 4.91 7.67
N GLY A 22 2.67 3.82 7.29
CA GLY A 22 1.24 3.59 7.47
C GLY A 22 0.81 3.59 8.93
N ASP A 23 1.49 2.81 9.78
CA ASP A 23 1.21 2.74 11.22
C ASP A 23 1.42 4.10 11.91
N ILE A 24 2.53 4.78 11.60
CA ILE A 24 2.81 6.13 12.11
C ILE A 24 1.73 7.11 11.62
N PHE A 25 1.35 7.02 10.34
CA PHE A 25 0.30 7.84 9.76
C PHE A 25 -1.05 7.60 10.45
N ALA A 26 -1.45 6.36 10.66
CA ALA A 26 -2.73 6.02 11.27
C ALA A 26 -2.85 6.67 12.66
N VAL A 27 -1.87 6.44 13.52
CA VAL A 27 -1.87 6.93 14.92
C VAL A 27 -1.74 8.45 15.00
N PHE A 28 -0.79 9.04 14.29
CA PHE A 28 -0.39 10.44 14.53
C PHE A 28 -0.99 11.45 13.54
N VAL A 29 -1.46 11.01 12.38
CA VAL A 29 -1.92 11.91 11.31
C VAL A 29 -3.38 11.67 10.96
N LEU A 30 -3.80 10.42 10.73
CA LEU A 30 -5.15 10.10 10.25
C LEU A 30 -6.22 10.52 11.24
N HIS A 31 -6.18 10.01 12.48
CA HIS A 31 -7.19 10.33 13.49
C HIS A 31 -7.16 11.81 13.88
N GLN A 32 -5.96 12.39 14.00
CA GLN A 32 -5.77 13.80 14.35
C GLN A 32 -6.31 14.73 13.26
N ASN A 33 -5.99 14.47 11.99
CA ASN A 33 -6.49 15.28 10.89
C ASN A 33 -7.98 15.06 10.66
N ALA A 34 -8.52 13.85 10.87
CA ALA A 34 -9.96 13.59 10.78
C ALA A 34 -10.74 14.45 11.80
N ALA A 35 -10.29 14.49 13.05
CA ALA A 35 -10.90 15.35 14.06
C ALA A 35 -10.81 16.85 13.70
N LYS A 36 -9.65 17.30 13.20
CA LYS A 36 -9.45 18.70 12.79
C LYS A 36 -10.24 19.10 11.54
N VAL A 37 -10.38 18.19 10.58
CA VAL A 37 -11.26 18.37 9.41
C VAL A 37 -12.70 18.50 9.87
N GLY A 38 -13.18 17.62 10.75
CA GLY A 38 -14.53 17.71 11.31
C GLY A 38 -14.77 19.04 12.05
N ALA A 39 -13.84 19.46 12.90
CA ALA A 39 -13.91 20.74 13.60
C ALA A 39 -13.91 21.94 12.63
N SER A 40 -13.11 21.89 11.56
CA SER A 40 -13.02 22.96 10.57
C SER A 40 -14.27 23.01 9.67
N LEU A 41 -14.86 21.86 9.32
CA LEU A 41 -16.15 21.79 8.64
C LEU A 41 -17.28 22.32 9.52
N SER A 42 -17.27 21.98 10.81
CA SER A 42 -18.22 22.53 11.78
C SER A 42 -18.08 24.06 11.88
N ALA A 43 -16.87 24.59 11.99
CA ALA A 43 -16.62 26.02 12.01
C ALA A 43 -17.09 26.71 10.71
N ALA A 44 -16.85 26.09 9.54
CA ALA A 44 -17.32 26.60 8.26
C ALA A 44 -18.85 26.65 8.19
N ALA A 45 -19.53 25.60 8.64
CA ALA A 45 -20.99 25.52 8.60
C ALA A 45 -21.65 26.55 9.54
N HIS A 46 -21.10 26.73 10.75
CA HIS A 46 -21.53 27.77 11.68
C HIS A 46 -21.29 29.18 11.13
N ALA A 47 -20.12 29.43 10.53
CA ALA A 47 -19.82 30.71 9.89
C ALA A 47 -20.76 31.00 8.71
N ALA A 48 -21.13 29.98 7.94
CA ALA A 48 -22.11 30.11 6.86
C ALA A 48 -23.48 30.51 7.40
N ALA A 49 -23.97 29.88 8.47
CA ALA A 49 -25.21 30.26 9.14
C ALA A 49 -25.18 31.70 9.69
N ALA A 50 -24.02 32.14 10.17
CA ALA A 50 -23.80 33.51 10.64
C ALA A 50 -23.62 34.54 9.50
N GLY A 51 -23.50 34.11 8.24
CA GLY A 51 -23.19 34.98 7.10
C GLY A 51 -21.74 35.49 7.07
N ASP A 52 -20.82 34.86 7.80
CA ASP A 52 -19.40 35.23 7.85
C ASP A 52 -18.59 34.51 6.76
N ALA A 53 -18.60 35.10 5.57
CA ALA A 53 -17.87 34.57 4.41
C ALA A 53 -16.35 34.45 4.64
N LYS A 54 -15.76 35.32 5.48
CA LYS A 54 -14.31 35.31 5.75
C LYS A 54 -13.93 34.07 6.55
N THR A 55 -14.71 33.76 7.59
CA THR A 55 -14.47 32.57 8.42
C THR A 55 -14.79 31.28 7.68
N VAL A 56 -15.80 31.29 6.79
CA VAL A 56 -16.04 30.17 5.86
C VAL A 56 -14.78 29.89 5.03
N LEU A 57 -14.22 30.90 4.38
CA LEU A 57 -13.03 30.73 3.53
C LEU A 57 -11.82 30.22 4.32
N ALA A 58 -11.55 30.80 5.49
CA ALA A 58 -10.44 30.40 6.35
C ALA A 58 -10.58 28.94 6.85
N SER A 59 -11.81 28.53 7.17
CA SER A 59 -12.11 27.17 7.61
C SER A 59 -11.94 26.16 6.47
N LEU A 60 -12.41 26.50 5.26
CA LEU A 60 -12.22 25.66 4.07
C LEU A 60 -10.75 25.54 3.66
N GLN A 61 -9.96 26.63 3.78
CA GLN A 61 -8.51 26.57 3.59
C GLN A 61 -7.85 25.62 4.59
N SER A 62 -8.28 25.64 5.84
CA SER A 62 -7.79 24.72 6.88
C SER A 62 -8.14 23.27 6.55
N VAL A 63 -9.37 23.00 6.10
CA VAL A 63 -9.78 21.68 5.59
C VAL A 63 -8.87 21.24 4.44
N GLY A 64 -8.64 22.11 3.45
CA GLY A 64 -7.76 21.82 2.32
C GLY A 64 -6.34 21.43 2.75
N ASN A 65 -5.75 22.17 3.68
CA ASN A 65 -4.41 21.89 4.22
C ASN A 65 -4.36 20.54 4.97
N PHE A 66 -5.37 20.21 5.78
CA PHE A 66 -5.42 18.91 6.46
C PHE A 66 -5.65 17.75 5.50
N LEU A 67 -6.45 17.95 4.44
CA LEU A 67 -6.66 16.96 3.39
C LEU A 67 -5.39 16.74 2.56
N GLU A 68 -4.63 17.79 2.24
CA GLU A 68 -3.35 17.67 1.52
C GLU A 68 -2.29 16.94 2.38
N ASN A 69 -2.17 17.30 3.66
CA ASN A 69 -1.30 16.59 4.59
C ASN A 69 -1.68 15.11 4.66
N ARG A 70 -2.96 14.80 4.90
CA ARG A 70 -3.46 13.42 4.92
C ARG A 70 -3.16 12.72 3.60
N GLY A 71 -3.49 13.36 2.47
CA GLY A 71 -3.37 12.82 1.12
C GLY A 71 -1.92 12.42 0.80
N THR A 72 -0.98 13.33 1.00
CA THR A 72 0.45 13.05 0.74
C THR A 72 1.01 11.91 1.59
N LYS A 73 0.57 11.74 2.84
CA LYS A 73 1.02 10.63 3.69
C LYS A 73 0.43 9.29 3.28
N VAL A 74 -0.88 9.24 3.01
CA VAL A 74 -1.54 8.04 2.47
C VAL A 74 -0.88 7.66 1.15
N ASP A 75 -0.68 8.64 0.27
CA ASP A 75 -0.14 8.40 -1.06
C ASP A 75 1.30 7.88 -1.03
N THR A 76 2.13 8.42 -0.12
CA THR A 76 3.47 7.89 0.19
C THR A 76 3.41 6.42 0.59
N HIS A 77 2.57 6.10 1.58
CA HIS A 77 2.41 4.75 2.12
C HIS A 77 1.98 3.75 1.03
N VAL A 78 0.92 4.08 0.29
CA VAL A 78 0.35 3.21 -0.74
C VAL A 78 1.34 3.01 -1.89
N HIS A 79 2.02 4.06 -2.36
CA HIS A 79 3.01 3.92 -3.44
C HIS A 79 4.22 3.08 -3.02
N MET A 80 4.71 3.20 -1.77
CA MET A 80 5.78 2.33 -1.28
C MET A 80 5.36 0.86 -1.31
N ILE A 81 4.16 0.54 -0.81
CA ILE A 81 3.65 -0.82 -0.81
C ILE A 81 3.43 -1.33 -2.24
N ALA A 82 2.79 -0.54 -3.10
CA ALA A 82 2.49 -0.90 -4.48
C ALA A 82 3.76 -1.16 -5.30
N PHE A 83 4.77 -0.30 -5.21
CA PHE A 83 6.06 -0.54 -5.86
C PHE A 83 6.82 -1.71 -5.24
N GLY A 84 6.63 -1.95 -3.95
CA GLY A 84 7.07 -3.16 -3.27
C GLY A 84 6.51 -4.42 -3.92
N TYR A 85 5.18 -4.51 -4.07
CA TYR A 85 4.52 -5.63 -4.76
C TYR A 85 4.98 -5.77 -6.21
N LEU A 86 5.08 -4.66 -6.95
CA LEU A 86 5.56 -4.68 -8.33
C LEU A 86 7.00 -5.19 -8.40
N ALA A 87 7.89 -4.79 -7.49
CA ALA A 87 9.25 -5.33 -7.41
C ALA A 87 9.25 -6.85 -7.15
N LEU A 88 8.37 -7.36 -6.28
CA LEU A 88 8.25 -8.80 -6.03
C LEU A 88 7.74 -9.56 -7.26
N LEU A 89 6.74 -9.02 -7.96
CA LEU A 89 6.27 -9.58 -9.23
C LEU A 89 7.38 -9.60 -10.29
N LEU A 90 8.10 -8.48 -10.46
CA LEU A 90 9.23 -8.41 -11.38
C LEU A 90 10.36 -9.37 -10.99
N ALA A 91 10.61 -9.57 -9.68
CA ALA A 91 11.58 -10.54 -9.18
C ALA A 91 11.20 -11.98 -9.53
N ILE A 92 9.91 -12.33 -9.41
CA ILE A 92 9.39 -13.63 -9.86
C ILE A 92 9.62 -13.78 -11.37
N LEU A 93 9.29 -12.76 -12.16
CA LEU A 93 9.37 -12.80 -13.63
C LEU A 93 10.80 -12.72 -14.22
N GLN A 94 11.82 -12.43 -13.41
CA GLN A 94 13.20 -12.26 -13.89
C GLN A 94 13.77 -13.37 -14.80
N PRO A 95 13.52 -14.67 -14.58
CA PRO A 95 14.03 -15.73 -15.46
C PRO A 95 13.56 -15.56 -16.88
N TRP A 96 12.36 -15.02 -17.09
CA TRP A 96 11.78 -14.84 -18.42
C TRP A 96 12.25 -13.59 -19.14
N VAL A 97 12.97 -12.68 -18.48
CA VAL A 97 13.54 -11.49 -19.11
C VAL A 97 14.76 -11.89 -19.94
N ALA A 98 14.68 -11.85 -21.28
CA ALA A 98 15.76 -12.27 -22.18
C ALA A 98 16.84 -11.18 -22.40
N PHE A 99 17.41 -10.68 -21.30
CA PHE A 99 18.56 -9.78 -21.29
C PHE A 99 19.74 -10.38 -20.51
N SER A 100 20.93 -9.82 -20.71
CA SER A 100 22.10 -10.17 -19.91
C SER A 100 21.91 -9.82 -18.44
N ASP A 101 22.61 -10.53 -17.55
CA ASP A 101 22.57 -10.27 -16.10
C ASP A 101 22.90 -8.82 -15.73
N SER A 102 23.85 -8.21 -16.44
CA SER A 102 24.22 -6.80 -16.25
C SER A 102 23.05 -5.87 -16.58
N ALA A 103 22.35 -6.11 -17.70
CA ALA A 103 21.20 -5.30 -18.10
C ALA A 103 20.01 -5.49 -17.15
N LYS A 104 19.69 -6.73 -16.75
CA LYS A 104 18.67 -7.01 -15.73
C LYS A 104 18.96 -6.28 -14.42
N LYS A 105 20.22 -6.31 -13.97
CA LYS A 105 20.63 -5.63 -12.73
C LYS A 105 20.53 -4.11 -12.83
N LYS A 106 20.87 -3.52 -13.99
CA LYS A 106 20.67 -2.08 -14.24
C LYS A 106 19.19 -1.71 -14.20
N LEU A 107 18.32 -2.47 -14.87
CA LEU A 107 16.87 -2.24 -14.83
C LEU A 107 16.32 -2.33 -13.40
N ALA A 108 16.77 -3.32 -12.62
CA ALA A 108 16.39 -3.45 -11.21
C ALA A 108 16.80 -2.22 -10.38
N TRP A 109 17.99 -1.66 -10.59
CA TRP A 109 18.42 -0.44 -9.89
C TRP A 109 17.63 0.79 -10.31
N ILE A 110 17.37 0.96 -11.61
CA ILE A 110 16.54 2.07 -12.12
C ILE A 110 15.14 2.00 -11.50
N PHE A 111 14.55 0.80 -11.49
CA PHE A 111 13.26 0.55 -10.85
C PHE A 111 13.29 0.96 -9.37
N LEU A 112 14.23 0.40 -8.59
CA LEU A 112 14.28 0.65 -7.15
C LEU A 112 14.56 2.11 -6.82
N PHE A 113 15.42 2.78 -7.58
CA PHE A 113 15.67 4.21 -7.39
C PHE A 113 14.39 5.04 -7.63
N GLY A 114 13.67 4.79 -8.73
CA GLY A 114 12.39 5.46 -8.99
C GLY A 114 11.33 5.15 -7.93
N ALA A 115 11.25 3.88 -7.50
CA ALA A 115 10.30 3.40 -6.51
C ALA A 115 10.53 3.98 -5.10
N TRP A 116 11.76 4.38 -4.77
CA TRP A 116 12.06 5.12 -3.55
C TRP A 116 11.88 6.63 -3.72
N LEU A 117 12.29 7.16 -4.87
CA LEU A 117 12.24 8.59 -5.15
C LEU A 117 10.80 9.12 -5.11
N LEU A 118 9.88 8.46 -5.82
CA LEU A 118 8.50 8.92 -5.91
C LEU A 118 7.81 9.09 -4.55
N PRO A 119 7.66 8.05 -3.71
CA PRO A 119 6.95 8.19 -2.45
C PRO A 119 7.65 9.16 -1.49
N LEU A 120 8.99 9.19 -1.47
CA LEU A 120 9.73 10.15 -0.65
C LEU A 120 9.44 11.59 -1.10
N SER A 121 9.39 11.82 -2.41
CA SER A 121 9.05 13.12 -2.97
C SER A 121 7.59 13.51 -2.69
N VAL A 122 6.64 12.57 -2.84
CA VAL A 122 5.23 12.80 -2.47
C VAL A 122 5.09 13.19 -1.00
N PHE A 123 5.79 12.51 -0.09
CA PHE A 123 5.78 12.84 1.33
C PHE A 123 6.20 14.29 1.60
N LEU A 124 7.15 14.80 0.81
CA LEU A 124 7.71 16.13 0.94
C LEU A 124 6.81 17.23 0.36
N ILE A 125 5.87 16.92 -0.55
CA ILE A 125 4.97 17.90 -1.18
C ILE A 125 4.32 18.82 -0.15
N HIS A 126 3.75 18.24 0.92
CA HIS A 126 3.09 19.02 1.96
C HIS A 126 4.03 19.99 2.70
N TYR A 127 5.33 19.67 2.82
CA TYR A 127 6.28 20.48 3.57
C TYR A 127 6.96 21.55 2.74
N VAL A 128 7.28 21.24 1.48
CA VAL A 128 7.99 22.18 0.61
C VAL A 128 7.05 22.95 -0.30
N GLY A 129 5.87 22.42 -0.62
CA GLY A 129 4.90 23.04 -1.52
C GLY A 129 5.56 23.57 -2.79
N LEU A 130 5.36 24.86 -3.06
CA LEU A 130 5.95 25.58 -4.20
C LEU A 130 7.28 26.28 -3.86
N ALA A 131 7.85 26.07 -2.68
CA ALA A 131 9.06 26.77 -2.25
C ALA A 131 10.20 26.55 -3.27
N TYR A 132 10.75 27.67 -3.76
CA TYR A 132 11.82 27.71 -4.76
C TYR A 132 11.50 27.02 -6.10
N SER A 133 10.22 26.76 -6.39
CA SER A 133 9.84 26.09 -7.63
C SER A 133 10.05 26.99 -8.86
N PRO A 134 10.54 26.44 -9.99
CA PRO A 134 10.59 27.14 -11.26
C PRO A 134 9.21 27.30 -11.91
N LEU A 135 8.18 26.62 -11.39
CA LEU A 135 6.81 26.63 -11.91
C LEU A 135 5.84 27.23 -10.89
N ALA A 136 4.85 27.98 -11.38
CA ALA A 136 3.86 28.66 -10.53
C ALA A 136 2.88 27.69 -9.83
N ALA A 137 2.75 26.45 -10.30
CA ALA A 137 1.72 25.52 -9.86
C ALA A 137 2.24 24.15 -9.41
N ILE A 138 3.51 23.82 -9.67
CA ILE A 138 4.08 22.50 -9.39
C ILE A 138 5.37 22.71 -8.61
N GLY A 139 5.52 22.05 -7.46
CA GLY A 139 6.74 22.12 -6.64
C GLY A 139 7.85 21.18 -7.11
N TRP A 140 9.10 21.39 -6.66
CA TRP A 140 10.20 20.47 -6.94
C TRP A 140 9.93 19.05 -6.46
N ALA A 141 9.26 18.90 -5.32
CA ALA A 141 8.84 17.59 -4.81
C ALA A 141 7.92 16.87 -5.82
N SER A 142 6.94 17.56 -6.41
CA SER A 142 6.08 16.96 -7.43
C SER A 142 6.86 16.57 -8.70
N ILE A 143 7.77 17.41 -9.18
CA ILE A 143 8.62 17.10 -10.35
C ILE A 143 9.47 15.84 -10.10
N LEU A 144 10.08 15.73 -8.91
CA LEU A 144 10.86 14.56 -8.54
C LEU A 144 9.98 13.30 -8.38
N ALA A 145 8.75 13.47 -7.89
CA ALA A 145 7.79 12.37 -7.81
C ALA A 145 7.47 11.81 -9.21
N ASP A 146 7.13 12.69 -10.15
CA ASP A 146 6.85 12.32 -11.55
C ASP A 146 8.05 11.67 -12.22
N PHE A 147 9.25 12.19 -11.99
CA PHE A 147 10.49 11.59 -12.49
C PHE A 147 10.72 10.19 -11.92
N GLY A 148 10.52 10.01 -10.62
CA GLY A 148 10.57 8.68 -9.98
C GLY A 148 9.59 7.69 -10.62
N GLY A 149 8.35 8.14 -10.88
CA GLY A 149 7.34 7.36 -11.59
C GLY A 149 7.76 6.98 -13.01
N ALA A 150 8.32 7.94 -13.76
CA ALA A 150 8.84 7.69 -15.10
C ALA A 150 9.95 6.64 -15.12
N LEU A 151 10.84 6.63 -14.13
CA LEU A 151 11.89 5.61 -13.99
C LEU A 151 11.30 4.22 -13.72
N VAL A 152 10.30 4.12 -12.83
CA VAL A 152 9.58 2.85 -12.56
C VAL A 152 8.92 2.32 -13.83
N ILE A 153 8.22 3.20 -14.56
CA ILE A 153 7.57 2.85 -15.83
C ILE A 153 8.60 2.36 -16.85
N ALA A 154 9.68 3.12 -17.07
CA ALA A 154 10.72 2.76 -18.04
C ALA A 154 11.38 1.42 -17.71
N ALA A 155 11.70 1.17 -16.43
CA ALA A 155 12.29 -0.09 -16.00
C ALA A 155 11.32 -1.28 -16.15
N THR A 156 10.04 -1.06 -15.86
CA THR A 156 8.98 -2.07 -16.01
C THR A 156 8.76 -2.41 -17.49
N LEU A 157 8.67 -1.41 -18.37
CA LEU A 157 8.61 -1.59 -19.82
C LEU A 157 9.84 -2.33 -20.34
N GLY A 158 11.03 -2.00 -19.85
CA GLY A 158 12.25 -2.75 -20.15
C GLY A 158 12.13 -4.24 -19.81
N CYS A 159 11.61 -4.57 -18.62
CA CYS A 159 11.37 -5.97 -18.24
C CYS A 159 10.36 -6.67 -19.15
N LEU A 160 9.24 -6.01 -19.47
CA LEU A 160 8.21 -6.54 -20.38
C LEU A 160 8.76 -6.77 -21.79
N LEU A 161 9.57 -5.85 -22.31
CA LEU A 161 10.26 -6.02 -23.60
C LEU A 161 11.21 -7.22 -23.58
N GLY A 162 11.92 -7.43 -22.47
CA GLY A 162 12.77 -8.61 -22.29
C GLY A 162 11.96 -9.91 -22.29
N ILE A 163 10.75 -9.92 -21.71
CA ILE A 163 9.84 -11.07 -21.75
C ILE A 163 9.29 -11.29 -23.17
N ALA A 164 8.87 -10.22 -23.85
CA ALA A 164 8.38 -10.30 -25.24
C ALA A 164 9.46 -10.81 -26.21
N LYS A 165 10.71 -10.37 -26.04
CA LYS A 165 11.84 -10.91 -26.80
C LYS A 165 12.00 -12.40 -26.57
N ARG A 166 11.74 -12.89 -25.35
CA ARG A 166 11.81 -14.32 -25.03
C ARG A 166 10.73 -15.12 -25.73
N THR A 167 9.48 -14.64 -25.75
CA THR A 167 8.37 -15.35 -26.40
C THR A 167 8.59 -15.47 -27.91
N GLN A 168 9.21 -14.46 -28.53
CA GLN A 168 9.63 -14.52 -29.94
C GLN A 168 10.74 -15.55 -30.20
N GLN A 169 11.59 -15.82 -29.20
CA GLN A 169 12.71 -16.77 -29.27
C GLN A 169 12.35 -18.15 -28.69
N ALA A 170 11.07 -18.41 -28.41
CA ALA A 170 10.64 -19.59 -27.64
C ALA A 170 10.82 -20.92 -28.40
N ALA A 171 10.82 -20.90 -29.73
CA ALA A 171 11.01 -22.12 -30.55
C ALA A 171 12.40 -22.75 -30.38
N ASP A 172 13.41 -21.95 -30.06
CA ASP A 172 14.82 -22.38 -30.05
C ASP A 172 15.42 -22.50 -28.64
N ARG A 173 14.62 -22.28 -27.58
CA ARG A 173 15.12 -22.22 -26.19
C ARG A 173 14.52 -23.28 -25.28
N ALA A 174 15.38 -23.93 -24.49
CA ALA A 174 14.99 -24.86 -23.44
C ALA A 174 14.03 -24.24 -22.41
N SER A 175 13.18 -25.08 -21.82
CA SER A 175 12.24 -24.71 -20.76
C SER A 175 12.96 -24.05 -19.57
N VAL A 176 12.40 -22.96 -19.03
CA VAL A 176 12.89 -22.38 -17.75
C VAL A 176 12.65 -23.38 -16.64
N ARG A 177 13.71 -23.89 -16.03
CA ARG A 177 13.64 -24.45 -14.68
C ARG A 177 14.00 -23.37 -13.68
N ASP A 178 13.18 -23.21 -12.66
CA ASP A 178 13.35 -22.16 -11.67
C ASP A 178 13.06 -22.69 -10.27
N GLY A 179 14.10 -22.69 -9.43
CA GLY A 179 14.06 -23.19 -8.07
C GLY A 179 13.07 -22.47 -7.14
N LEU A 180 12.57 -21.27 -7.49
CA LEU A 180 11.48 -20.65 -6.74
C LEU A 180 10.13 -21.37 -6.92
N TRP A 181 9.89 -21.96 -8.09
CA TRP A 181 8.63 -22.65 -8.41
C TRP A 181 8.64 -24.13 -8.03
N GLU A 182 9.83 -24.69 -7.86
CA GLU A 182 10.03 -26.07 -7.41
C GLU A 182 9.87 -26.20 -5.89
N ASP A 183 9.75 -25.09 -5.14
CA ASP A 183 9.59 -25.16 -3.69
C ASP A 183 8.30 -25.86 -3.28
N ARG A 184 8.45 -26.82 -2.36
CA ARG A 184 7.36 -27.58 -1.76
C ARG A 184 7.31 -27.40 -0.24
N SER A 185 8.02 -26.41 0.29
CA SER A 185 8.12 -26.14 1.73
C SER A 185 6.76 -25.97 2.41
N VAL A 186 6.68 -26.41 3.66
CA VAL A 186 5.46 -26.27 4.48
C VAL A 186 5.12 -24.79 4.71
N ALA A 187 6.13 -23.95 4.93
CA ALA A 187 5.94 -22.51 5.10
C ALA A 187 5.35 -21.86 3.83
N GLY A 188 5.87 -22.22 2.65
CA GLY A 188 5.32 -21.75 1.37
C GLY A 188 3.86 -22.15 1.19
N ARG A 189 3.50 -23.40 1.51
CA ARG A 189 2.09 -23.86 1.44
C ARG A 189 1.17 -23.12 2.41
N ILE A 190 1.61 -22.88 3.63
CA ILE A 190 0.85 -22.13 4.64
C ILE A 190 0.59 -20.71 4.13
N LEU A 191 1.63 -20.02 3.66
CA LEU A 191 1.52 -18.67 3.12
C LEU A 191 0.62 -18.60 1.89
N LEU A 192 0.74 -19.55 0.97
CA LEU A 192 -0.08 -19.60 -0.24
C LEU A 192 -1.56 -19.85 0.09
N ALA A 193 -1.85 -20.84 0.93
CA ALA A 193 -3.23 -21.18 1.31
C ALA A 193 -3.86 -20.08 2.18
N GLY A 194 -3.12 -19.57 3.16
CA GLY A 194 -3.58 -18.48 4.02
C GLY A 194 -3.76 -17.17 3.25
N GLY A 195 -2.82 -16.85 2.34
CA GLY A 195 -2.93 -15.69 1.48
C GLY A 195 -4.12 -15.76 0.53
N LEU A 196 -4.36 -16.92 -0.09
CA LEU A 196 -5.56 -17.15 -0.90
C LEU A 196 -6.84 -16.98 -0.08
N ALA A 197 -6.89 -17.55 1.13
CA ALA A 197 -8.04 -17.40 2.02
C ALA A 197 -8.31 -15.93 2.37
N LEU A 198 -7.26 -15.15 2.69
CA LEU A 198 -7.37 -13.71 2.97
C LEU A 198 -7.89 -12.92 1.76
N VAL A 199 -7.35 -13.19 0.56
CA VAL A 199 -7.84 -12.56 -0.68
C VAL A 199 -9.32 -12.86 -0.91
N LEU A 200 -9.74 -14.13 -0.75
CA LEU A 200 -11.14 -14.53 -0.92
C LEU A 200 -12.05 -13.88 0.12
N LEU A 201 -11.62 -13.82 1.39
CA LEU A 201 -12.36 -13.12 2.46
C LEU A 201 -12.50 -11.63 2.17
N GLY A 202 -11.41 -10.99 1.72
CA GLY A 202 -11.41 -9.59 1.31
C GLY A 202 -12.40 -9.34 0.17
N PHE A 203 -12.34 -10.14 -0.90
CA PHE A 203 -13.29 -10.04 -2.01
C PHE A 203 -14.74 -10.29 -1.57
N LEU A 204 -14.99 -11.29 -0.71
CA LEU A 204 -16.33 -11.58 -0.21
C LEU A 204 -16.89 -10.40 0.59
N HIS A 205 -16.09 -9.83 1.49
CA HIS A 205 -16.48 -8.66 2.26
C HIS A 205 -16.72 -7.43 1.37
N GLY A 206 -15.82 -7.17 0.42
CA GLY A 206 -15.98 -6.06 -0.53
C GLY A 206 -17.20 -6.20 -1.43
N ALA A 207 -17.47 -7.42 -1.91
CA ALA A 207 -18.67 -7.71 -2.70
C ALA A 207 -19.95 -7.52 -1.88
N TYR A 208 -19.96 -7.98 -0.63
CA TYR A 208 -21.07 -7.72 0.30
C TYR A 208 -21.29 -6.22 0.51
N TYR A 209 -20.22 -5.49 0.85
CA TYR A 209 -20.29 -4.05 1.10
C TYR A 209 -20.79 -3.28 -0.14
N ALA A 210 -20.25 -3.59 -1.32
CA ALA A 210 -20.68 -2.99 -2.58
C ALA A 210 -22.15 -3.27 -2.92
N ALA A 211 -22.62 -4.50 -2.67
CA ALA A 211 -23.97 -4.92 -3.02
C ALA A 211 -25.05 -4.38 -2.06
N ILE A 212 -24.74 -4.29 -0.77
CA ILE A 212 -25.73 -4.02 0.28
C ILE A 212 -25.63 -2.59 0.84
N ASP A 213 -24.42 -2.16 1.18
CA ASP A 213 -24.23 -0.96 2.00
C ASP A 213 -23.79 0.27 1.18
N LEU A 214 -23.02 0.08 0.10
CA LEU A 214 -22.42 1.17 -0.65
C LEU A 214 -23.45 2.14 -1.23
N TYR A 215 -24.45 1.65 -1.95
CA TYR A 215 -25.50 2.51 -2.53
C TYR A 215 -26.33 3.23 -1.46
N LYS A 216 -26.60 2.55 -0.35
CA LYS A 216 -27.27 3.17 0.80
C LYS A 216 -26.41 4.28 1.39
N HIS A 217 -25.12 4.04 1.57
CA HIS A 217 -24.18 5.04 2.07
C HIS A 217 -24.05 6.24 1.13
N GLU A 218 -24.01 6.03 -0.20
CA GLU A 218 -23.97 7.11 -1.18
C GLU A 218 -25.25 7.97 -1.16
N ALA A 219 -26.42 7.33 -1.05
CA ALA A 219 -27.69 8.05 -0.91
C ALA A 219 -27.75 8.89 0.37
N LEU A 220 -27.26 8.32 1.49
CA LEU A 220 -27.17 9.02 2.77
C LEU A 220 -26.19 10.19 2.73
N ASP A 221 -25.09 10.06 1.99
CA ASP A 221 -24.08 11.11 1.83
C ASP A 221 -24.72 12.38 1.25
N TYR A 222 -25.45 12.20 0.14
CA TYR A 222 -26.18 13.29 -0.50
C TYR A 222 -27.24 13.90 0.41
N SER A 223 -28.06 13.07 1.07
CA SER A 223 -29.13 13.58 1.93
C SER A 223 -28.59 14.38 3.11
N VAL A 224 -27.50 13.91 3.74
CA VAL A 224 -26.89 14.58 4.90
C VAL A 224 -26.26 15.92 4.50
N LEU A 225 -25.57 15.99 3.36
CA LEU A 225 -25.02 17.25 2.84
C LEU A 225 -26.12 18.26 2.47
N SER A 226 -27.23 17.76 1.94
CA SER A 226 -28.41 18.59 1.64
C SER A 226 -29.06 19.14 2.91
N GLU A 227 -29.26 18.30 3.95
CA GLU A 227 -29.75 18.71 5.27
C GLU A 227 -28.85 19.79 5.89
N MET A 228 -27.52 19.60 5.83
CA MET A 228 -26.55 20.56 6.36
C MET A 228 -26.64 21.91 5.65
N SER A 229 -26.76 21.91 4.32
CA SER A 229 -26.87 23.11 3.51
C SER A 229 -28.18 23.85 3.75
N ALA A 230 -29.29 23.11 3.86
CA ALA A 230 -30.61 23.66 4.16
C ALA A 230 -30.64 24.26 5.57
N GLY A 231 -30.08 23.57 6.57
CA GLY A 231 -29.93 24.08 7.93
C GLY A 231 -29.12 25.37 7.99
N ALA A 232 -27.98 25.43 7.27
CA ALA A 232 -27.16 26.63 7.18
C ALA A 232 -27.93 27.81 6.54
N ALA A 233 -28.68 27.56 5.46
CA ALA A 233 -29.49 28.58 4.80
C ALA A 233 -30.64 29.09 5.68
N ALA A 234 -31.25 28.19 6.47
CA ALA A 234 -32.28 28.52 7.44
C ALA A 234 -31.73 29.15 8.74
N LYS A 235 -30.39 29.21 8.89
CA LYS A 235 -29.69 29.58 10.13
C LYS A 235 -30.07 28.71 11.33
N ASP A 236 -30.45 27.46 11.06
CA ASP A 236 -30.74 26.46 12.08
C ASP A 236 -29.46 25.71 12.44
N VAL A 237 -28.81 26.19 13.51
CA VAL A 237 -27.55 25.63 14.01
C VAL A 237 -27.72 24.19 14.51
N ALA A 238 -28.87 23.86 15.11
CA ALA A 238 -29.12 22.51 15.61
C ALA A 238 -29.24 21.49 14.46
N ALA A 239 -29.90 21.89 13.36
CA ALA A 239 -29.95 21.08 12.15
C ALA A 239 -28.56 20.87 11.52
N VAL A 240 -27.73 21.92 11.49
CA VAL A 240 -26.34 21.86 11.02
C VAL A 240 -25.50 20.88 11.85
N ASP A 241 -25.56 20.98 13.17
CA ASP A 241 -24.82 20.10 14.08
C ASP A 241 -25.25 18.64 13.96
N SER A 242 -26.57 18.40 13.85
CA SER A 242 -27.10 17.06 13.63
C SER A 242 -26.60 16.47 12.31
N ALA A 243 -26.63 17.25 11.22
CA ALA A 243 -26.16 16.79 9.92
C ALA A 243 -24.63 16.53 9.92
N LEU A 244 -23.84 17.38 10.57
CA LEU A 244 -22.38 17.19 10.71
C LEU A 244 -22.05 15.88 11.46
N ALA A 245 -22.75 15.60 12.55
CA ALA A 245 -22.56 14.36 13.30
C ALA A 245 -22.89 13.12 12.45
N LYS A 246 -24.01 13.15 11.72
CA LYS A 246 -24.38 12.08 10.77
C LYS A 246 -23.33 11.89 9.68
N TYR A 247 -22.81 12.99 9.12
CA TYR A 247 -21.79 12.95 8.07
C TYR A 247 -20.50 12.31 8.57
N GLY A 248 -20.05 12.69 9.77
CA GLY A 248 -18.86 12.10 10.40
C GLY A 248 -19.01 10.60 10.64
N GLN A 249 -20.17 10.15 11.14
CA GLN A 249 -20.45 8.73 11.36
C GLN A 249 -20.45 7.95 10.04
N LEU A 250 -21.15 8.46 9.01
CA LEU A 250 -21.21 7.84 7.70
C LEU A 250 -19.82 7.72 7.06
N GLY A 251 -19.00 8.77 7.16
CA GLY A 251 -17.61 8.75 6.70
C GLY A 251 -16.77 7.67 7.39
N GLY A 252 -16.95 7.52 8.72
CA GLY A 252 -16.33 6.45 9.50
C GLY A 252 -16.76 5.06 9.03
N GLU A 253 -18.07 4.83 8.87
CA GLU A 253 -18.63 3.55 8.41
C GLU A 253 -18.12 3.15 7.04
N LYS A 254 -18.05 4.10 6.09
CA LYS A 254 -17.44 3.86 4.77
C LYS A 254 -15.95 3.52 4.90
N ALA A 255 -15.21 4.28 5.70
CA ALA A 255 -13.77 4.13 5.83
C ALA A 255 -13.36 2.77 6.39
N VAL A 256 -14.02 2.28 7.45
CA VAL A 256 -13.65 0.98 8.06
C VAL A 256 -13.93 -0.21 7.13
N ASN A 257 -15.04 -0.18 6.37
CA ASN A 257 -15.36 -1.24 5.42
C ASN A 257 -14.36 -1.27 4.25
N ILE A 258 -14.04 -0.11 3.69
CA ILE A 258 -13.05 0.00 2.60
C ILE A 258 -11.67 -0.44 3.10
N ALA A 259 -11.27 0.01 4.29
CA ALA A 259 -9.96 -0.34 4.87
C ALA A 259 -9.84 -1.84 5.13
N ALA A 260 -10.84 -2.46 5.76
CA ALA A 260 -10.84 -3.89 6.05
C ALA A 260 -10.79 -4.74 4.77
N HIS A 261 -11.58 -4.38 3.75
CA HIS A 261 -11.54 -5.00 2.43
C HIS A 261 -10.14 -4.92 1.80
N ALA A 262 -9.58 -3.71 1.72
CA ALA A 262 -8.29 -3.48 1.08
C ALA A 262 -7.15 -4.22 1.81
N HIS A 263 -7.08 -4.10 3.13
CA HIS A 263 -6.00 -4.71 3.92
C HIS A 263 -6.04 -6.24 3.87
N ALA A 264 -7.24 -6.85 3.88
CA ALA A 264 -7.37 -8.29 3.74
C ALA A 264 -6.79 -8.78 2.40
N ILE A 265 -7.09 -8.08 1.30
CA ILE A 265 -6.55 -8.43 -0.03
C ILE A 265 -5.05 -8.19 -0.09
N GLU A 266 -4.58 -7.02 0.32
CA GLU A 266 -3.16 -6.66 0.25
C GLU A 266 -2.30 -7.63 1.05
N PHE A 267 -2.65 -7.92 2.30
CA PHE A 267 -1.91 -8.90 3.07
C PHE A 267 -2.01 -10.32 2.52
N GLY A 268 -3.14 -10.68 1.92
CA GLY A 268 -3.27 -11.95 1.21
C GLY A 268 -2.31 -12.05 0.02
N LEU A 269 -2.21 -10.99 -0.79
CA LEU A 269 -1.25 -10.89 -1.89
C LEU A 269 0.20 -10.93 -1.40
N LEU A 270 0.51 -10.23 -0.31
CA LEU A 270 1.83 -10.30 0.34
C LEU A 270 2.18 -11.73 0.73
N ALA A 271 1.27 -12.44 1.40
CA ALA A 271 1.48 -13.82 1.81
C ALA A 271 1.72 -14.73 0.59
N ILE A 272 0.92 -14.61 -0.46
CA ILE A 272 1.10 -15.36 -1.71
C ILE A 272 2.47 -15.08 -2.33
N LEU A 273 2.88 -13.81 -2.44
CA LEU A 273 4.18 -13.45 -3.03
C LEU A 273 5.33 -13.98 -2.17
N LEU A 274 5.26 -13.86 -0.85
CA LEU A 274 6.27 -14.39 0.07
C LEU A 274 6.37 -15.91 0.06
N ALA A 275 5.31 -16.62 -0.32
CA ALA A 275 5.34 -18.07 -0.49
C ALA A 275 6.40 -18.48 -1.54
N PHE A 276 6.47 -17.76 -2.66
CA PHE A 276 7.46 -18.03 -3.72
C PHE A 276 8.89 -17.73 -3.28
N PHE A 277 9.09 -16.80 -2.35
CA PHE A 277 10.43 -16.41 -1.89
C PHE A 277 10.93 -17.20 -0.68
N GLN A 278 10.17 -18.17 -0.16
CA GLN A 278 10.62 -19.03 0.94
C GLN A 278 11.96 -19.77 0.71
N PRO A 279 12.32 -20.16 -0.53
CA PRO A 279 13.65 -20.72 -0.82
C PRO A 279 14.80 -19.76 -0.52
N TYR A 280 14.58 -18.44 -0.64
CA TYR A 280 15.60 -17.45 -0.28
C TYR A 280 15.69 -17.18 1.21
N VAL A 281 14.64 -17.47 1.99
CA VAL A 281 14.65 -17.21 3.43
C VAL A 281 15.65 -18.17 4.11
N SER A 282 16.85 -17.71 4.44
CA SER A 282 17.88 -18.51 5.12
C SER A 282 17.62 -18.57 6.64
N LEU A 283 16.54 -19.26 7.02
CA LEU A 283 16.14 -19.55 8.39
C LEU A 283 15.86 -21.05 8.54
N ARG A 284 15.94 -21.57 9.77
CA ARG A 284 15.49 -22.94 10.06
C ARG A 284 14.00 -23.10 9.72
N ASP A 285 13.58 -24.25 9.23
CA ASP A 285 12.19 -24.49 8.80
C ASP A 285 11.16 -24.25 9.91
N SER A 286 11.52 -24.54 11.17
CA SER A 286 10.68 -24.22 12.33
C SER A 286 10.41 -22.71 12.45
N TRP A 287 11.41 -21.88 12.15
CA TRP A 287 11.29 -20.42 12.18
C TRP A 287 10.54 -19.89 10.97
N LYS A 288 10.78 -20.42 9.76
CA LYS A 288 9.99 -20.06 8.58
C LYS A 288 8.49 -20.28 8.84
N ARG A 289 8.14 -21.45 9.38
CA ARG A 289 6.75 -21.79 9.72
C ARG A 289 6.16 -20.86 10.78
N ARG A 290 6.92 -20.53 11.83
CA ARG A 290 6.45 -19.59 12.86
C ARG A 290 6.18 -18.21 12.28
N TRP A 291 7.10 -17.67 11.49
CA TRP A 291 6.92 -16.36 10.87
C TRP A 291 5.80 -16.32 9.85
N ALA A 292 5.57 -17.41 9.10
CA ALA A 292 4.39 -17.54 8.24
C ALA A 292 3.09 -17.44 9.04
N TRP A 293 2.98 -18.12 10.18
CA TRP A 293 1.80 -18.03 11.04
C TRP A 293 1.62 -16.67 11.69
N VAL A 294 2.71 -16.06 12.18
CA VAL A 294 2.66 -14.70 12.77
C VAL A 294 2.19 -13.70 11.73
N LEU A 295 2.69 -13.79 10.50
CA LEU A 295 2.24 -12.95 9.39
C LEU A 295 0.74 -13.13 9.16
N LEU A 296 0.28 -14.37 8.91
CA LEU A 296 -1.14 -14.65 8.61
C LEU A 296 -2.08 -14.25 9.75
N PHE A 297 -1.66 -14.46 11.00
CA PHE A 297 -2.45 -14.07 12.16
C PHE A 297 -2.61 -12.54 12.24
N GLY A 298 -1.51 -11.79 12.10
CA GLY A 298 -1.58 -10.32 12.03
C GLY A 298 -2.42 -9.83 10.85
N SER A 299 -2.24 -10.45 9.68
CA SER A 299 -2.96 -10.13 8.45
C SER A 299 -4.47 -10.35 8.53
N LEU A 300 -4.94 -11.31 9.33
CA LEU A 300 -6.36 -11.53 9.59
C LEU A 300 -6.88 -10.62 10.70
N LEU A 301 -6.09 -10.45 11.77
CA LEU A 301 -6.52 -9.73 12.96
C LEU A 301 -6.74 -8.24 12.67
N LEU A 302 -5.83 -7.61 11.90
CA LEU A 302 -5.94 -6.19 11.55
C LEU A 302 -7.28 -5.83 10.90
N PRO A 303 -7.69 -6.40 9.74
CA PRO A 303 -8.93 -6.00 9.07
C PRO A 303 -10.17 -6.30 9.93
N VAL A 304 -10.16 -7.36 10.73
CA VAL A 304 -11.26 -7.67 11.67
C VAL A 304 -11.40 -6.57 12.72
N PHE A 305 -10.30 -6.14 13.32
CA PHE A 305 -10.34 -5.14 14.38
C PHE A 305 -10.56 -3.71 13.85
N VAL A 306 -10.16 -3.42 12.60
CA VAL A 306 -10.57 -2.19 11.90
C VAL A 306 -12.10 -2.10 11.76
N LEU A 307 -12.79 -3.19 11.39
CA LEU A 307 -14.27 -3.21 11.34
C LEU A 307 -14.92 -2.98 12.71
N LEU A 308 -14.25 -3.38 13.78
CA LEU A 308 -14.75 -3.23 15.15
C LEU A 308 -14.44 -1.85 15.74
N GLU A 309 -13.63 -1.02 15.08
CA GLU A 309 -13.17 0.27 15.59
C GLU A 309 -14.33 1.19 15.94
N LEU A 310 -15.36 1.28 15.10
CA LEU A 310 -16.54 2.12 15.40
C LEU A 310 -17.37 1.62 16.58
N LYS A 311 -17.28 0.32 16.93
CA LYS A 311 -18.05 -0.28 18.01
C LYS A 311 -17.30 -0.30 19.35
N LEU A 312 -15.99 -0.55 19.30
CA LEU A 312 -15.14 -0.77 20.47
C LEU A 312 -14.13 0.37 20.69
N GLY A 313 -14.11 1.36 19.79
CA GLY A 313 -13.24 2.54 19.87
C GLY A 313 -11.76 2.16 19.92
N LEU A 314 -11.03 2.87 20.80
CA LEU A 314 -9.58 2.76 20.96
C LEU A 314 -9.07 1.34 21.24
N LEU A 315 -9.87 0.49 21.89
CA LEU A 315 -9.48 -0.90 22.16
C LEU A 315 -9.30 -1.68 20.85
N ALA A 316 -10.27 -1.56 19.94
CA ALA A 316 -10.18 -2.23 18.65
C ALA A 316 -9.09 -1.62 17.77
N GLY A 317 -8.96 -0.29 17.75
CA GLY A 317 -7.87 0.40 17.07
C GLY A 317 -6.48 -0.07 17.55
N GLY A 318 -6.26 -0.12 18.87
CA GLY A 318 -4.99 -0.58 19.43
C GLY A 318 -4.66 -2.05 19.13
N ILE A 319 -5.68 -2.92 19.05
CA ILE A 319 -5.47 -4.32 18.63
C ILE A 319 -5.13 -4.39 17.13
N ALA A 320 -5.75 -3.56 16.29
CA ALA A 320 -5.43 -3.47 14.88
C ALA A 320 -3.97 -3.01 14.66
N ASP A 321 -3.49 -2.02 15.42
CA ASP A 321 -2.10 -1.56 15.36
C ASP A 321 -1.11 -2.66 15.77
N VAL A 322 -1.40 -3.39 16.86
CA VAL A 322 -0.57 -4.53 17.27
C VAL A 322 -0.56 -5.62 16.20
N ALA A 323 -1.69 -5.87 15.54
CA ALA A 323 -1.78 -6.81 14.44
C ALA A 323 -0.91 -6.39 13.25
N GLY A 324 -0.91 -5.11 12.90
CA GLY A 324 -0.02 -4.53 11.88
C GLY A 324 1.45 -4.75 12.22
N LEU A 325 1.83 -4.46 13.47
CA LEU A 325 3.19 -4.68 13.96
C LEU A 325 3.63 -6.16 13.86
N LEU A 326 2.73 -7.12 14.11
CA LEU A 326 3.04 -8.54 13.92
C LEU A 326 3.40 -8.87 12.47
N VAL A 327 2.69 -8.30 11.50
CA VAL A 327 2.99 -8.44 10.07
C VAL A 327 4.37 -7.85 9.76
N ILE A 328 4.66 -6.65 10.26
CA ILE A 328 5.96 -5.98 10.08
C ILE A 328 7.11 -6.83 10.63
N ILE A 329 6.99 -7.33 11.87
CA ILE A 329 8.04 -8.13 12.51
C ILE A 329 8.27 -9.44 11.75
N ALA A 330 7.18 -10.13 11.34
CA ALA A 330 7.29 -11.36 10.56
C ALA A 330 7.95 -11.12 9.20
N LEU A 331 7.57 -10.04 8.52
CA LEU A 331 8.14 -9.65 7.24
C LEU A 331 9.63 -9.29 7.38
N LEU A 332 10.00 -8.54 8.43
CA LEU A 332 11.38 -8.18 8.73
C LEU A 332 12.24 -9.43 9.01
N ALA A 333 11.73 -10.38 9.78
CA ALA A 333 12.44 -11.63 10.05
C ALA A 333 12.72 -12.42 8.77
N MET A 334 11.73 -12.54 7.87
CA MET A 334 11.91 -13.19 6.57
C MET A 334 12.86 -12.39 5.66
N TRP A 335 12.79 -11.07 5.66
CA TRP A 335 13.70 -10.18 4.94
C TRP A 335 15.15 -10.37 5.37
N ILE A 336 15.42 -10.44 6.68
CA ILE A 336 16.75 -10.74 7.23
C ILE A 336 17.21 -12.13 6.77
N GLY A 337 16.31 -13.11 6.71
CA GLY A 337 16.60 -14.43 6.16
C GLY A 337 17.07 -14.38 4.71
N ILE A 338 16.42 -13.57 3.86
CA ILE A 338 16.80 -13.35 2.46
C ILE A 338 18.13 -12.60 2.35
N LEU A 339 18.37 -11.63 3.23
CA LEU A 339 19.62 -10.88 3.28
C LEU A 339 20.83 -11.80 3.56
N ARG A 340 20.65 -12.77 4.47
CA ARG A 340 21.67 -13.75 4.88
C ARG A 340 21.90 -14.89 3.87
N TYR A 341 21.10 -14.93 2.81
CA TYR A 341 21.16 -15.99 1.82
C TYR A 341 22.46 -15.98 1.01
N THR A 342 23.12 -17.14 0.91
CA THR A 342 24.48 -17.29 0.37
C THR A 342 24.54 -17.51 -1.14
N GLY A 343 23.40 -17.75 -1.82
CA GLY A 343 23.31 -17.67 -3.28
C GLY A 343 23.26 -18.98 -4.08
N GLU A 344 22.93 -20.12 -3.48
CA GLU A 344 22.90 -21.43 -4.17
C GLU A 344 21.99 -21.43 -5.43
N ILE A 345 20.74 -20.99 -5.29
CA ILE A 345 19.77 -20.72 -6.37
C ILE A 345 20.27 -19.65 -7.36
N ASP A 346 21.05 -18.65 -6.92
CA ASP A 346 21.61 -17.62 -7.81
C ASP A 346 22.81 -18.14 -8.64
N ALA A 347 23.36 -19.30 -8.28
CA ALA A 347 24.46 -19.96 -8.99
C ALA A 347 23.94 -21.01 -9.99
N GLY A 348 22.86 -21.72 -9.67
CA GLY A 348 22.23 -22.69 -10.58
C GLY A 348 21.74 -22.10 -11.91
N GLY A 349 21.28 -20.84 -11.90
CA GLY A 349 20.93 -20.11 -13.13
C GLY A 349 22.13 -19.77 -14.03
N ARG A 350 23.33 -19.60 -13.46
CA ARG A 350 24.55 -19.24 -14.22
C ARG A 350 25.17 -20.43 -14.95
N LEU A 351 25.03 -21.64 -14.40
CA LEU A 351 25.52 -22.86 -15.07
C LEU A 351 24.71 -23.21 -16.31
N ALA A 352 23.41 -22.86 -16.35
CA ALA A 352 22.57 -23.04 -17.53
C ALA A 352 22.86 -22.03 -18.66
N GLU A 353 23.30 -20.80 -18.32
CA GLU A 353 23.70 -19.79 -19.32
C GLU A 353 25.13 -20.01 -19.84
N GLY A 354 26.05 -20.52 -19.01
CA GLY A 354 27.45 -20.77 -19.39
C GLY A 354 27.69 -21.97 -20.32
N ALA A 355 26.69 -22.82 -20.53
CA ALA A 355 26.78 -23.96 -21.44
C ALA A 355 26.39 -23.63 -22.90
N ASN A 356 25.91 -22.41 -23.16
CA ASN A 356 25.50 -21.93 -24.49
C ASN A 356 26.34 -20.73 -24.97
N GLY A 357 27.56 -20.58 -24.44
CA GLY A 357 28.53 -19.55 -24.84
C GLY A 357 29.41 -19.99 -26.00
#